data_AF-M1ZP10-F1
#
_entry.id   AF-M1ZP10-F1
#
_cell.length_a   1.000
_cell.length_b   1.000
_cell.length_c   1.000
_cell.angle_alpha   90.00
_cell.angle_beta   90.00
_cell.angle_gamma   90.00
#
_symmetry.space_group_name_H-M   'P 1'
#
loop_
_entity.id
_entity.type
_entity.pdbx_description
1 polymer ?
#
loop_
_entity_poly.entity_id
_entity_poly.type
_entity_poly.pdbx_seq_one_letter_code
_entity_poly.pdbx_strand_id
1 'polypeptide(L)'
;MSRYVLKKDYSNNLVANYKFEETSGTICIDSTGKYSGTYNGTTSVEGVDGNARSFNGNSCIKFNESVIPLGKKSIKFKIRVSQVPLSGYNYALFSQNIWDKGYSGLQIYINSEGKLFFLRRSSASQLYLFSISSTFSICDGNWHDILFTWNGTTNSNSVKLYIDNLVLVDEEVTSNNLETESANLNLLVGGNYSGNQYFKGELDEIEIYNEVIEFTNNKYLIQQNNDYYSTKSNFFNIGQTKDSTQLENWYNKYGADDVNIITQNLNNKEFPMSKDENGIWKTDFQLDMNEVIDSIELIDTDENNKSIKYNCND
;
A
#
# COMPACT_ATOMS: atom_id res chain seq x y z
N MET A 1 0.88 10.66 -10.71
CA MET A 1 -0.04 9.51 -10.93
C MET A 1 0.39 8.40 -10.00
N SER A 2 -0.55 7.77 -9.26
CA SER A 2 -0.18 6.71 -8.31
C SER A 2 0.40 5.50 -9.05
N ARG A 3 1.52 4.97 -8.55
CA ARG A 3 2.15 3.74 -9.08
C ARG A 3 1.28 2.50 -8.84
N TYR A 4 0.46 2.53 -7.80
CA TYR A 4 -0.35 1.41 -7.36
C TYR A 4 -1.83 1.78 -7.29
N VAL A 5 -2.71 0.83 -7.63
CA VAL A 5 -4.16 0.96 -7.50
C VAL A 5 -4.72 -0.22 -6.72
N LEU A 6 -5.82 -0.01 -6.00
CA LEU A 6 -6.51 -1.10 -5.31
C LEU A 6 -6.95 -2.16 -6.34
N LYS A 7 -6.72 -3.43 -6.02
CA LYS A 7 -7.04 -4.58 -6.89
C LYS A 7 -8.53 -4.75 -7.15
N LYS A 8 -9.37 -4.15 -6.31
CA LYS A 8 -10.84 -4.07 -6.43
C LYS A 8 -11.36 -2.91 -5.57
N ASP A 9 -12.65 -2.64 -5.66
CA ASP A 9 -13.29 -1.67 -4.78
C ASP A 9 -13.36 -2.18 -3.32
N TYR A 10 -12.81 -1.38 -2.40
CA TYR A 10 -12.84 -1.60 -0.95
C TYR A 10 -13.60 -0.49 -0.20
N SER A 11 -14.34 0.37 -0.90
CA SER A 11 -14.99 1.56 -0.30
C SER A 11 -15.97 1.19 0.82
N ASN A 12 -16.68 0.06 0.69
CA ASN A 12 -17.56 -0.45 1.75
C ASN A 12 -16.82 -1.00 2.98
N ASN A 13 -15.51 -1.21 2.87
CA ASN A 13 -14.64 -1.71 3.95
C ASN A 13 -13.85 -0.60 4.63
N LEU A 14 -13.91 0.63 4.12
CA LEU A 14 -13.23 1.78 4.71
C LEU A 14 -13.90 2.15 6.04
N VAL A 15 -13.12 2.07 7.12
CA VAL A 15 -13.56 2.36 8.49
C VAL A 15 -13.32 3.82 8.84
N ALA A 16 -12.14 4.34 8.51
CA ALA A 16 -11.76 5.73 8.75
C ALA A 16 -10.73 6.19 7.71
N ASN A 17 -10.76 7.47 7.34
CA ASN A 17 -9.78 8.09 6.45
C ASN A 17 -9.46 9.53 6.92
N TYR A 18 -8.18 9.77 7.20
CA TYR A 18 -7.65 11.05 7.66
C TYR A 18 -6.66 11.59 6.62
N LYS A 19 -7.09 12.61 5.87
CA LYS A 19 -6.28 13.24 4.81
C LYS A 19 -5.37 14.35 5.30
N PHE A 20 -5.65 14.93 6.48
CA PHE A 20 -4.85 15.99 7.09
C PHE A 20 -4.78 17.34 6.34
N GLU A 21 -5.78 17.62 5.49
CA GLU A 21 -5.92 18.85 4.72
C GLU A 21 -6.31 20.10 5.53
N GLU A 22 -6.63 19.94 6.81
CA GLU A 22 -7.08 21.03 7.67
C GLU A 22 -5.91 21.93 8.08
N THR A 23 -5.80 23.10 7.45
CA THR A 23 -4.72 24.07 7.75
C THR A 23 -4.95 24.89 9.03
N SER A 24 -6.14 24.80 9.65
CA SER A 24 -6.49 25.50 10.88
C SER A 24 -7.52 24.72 11.71
N GLY A 25 -7.73 25.15 12.96
CA GLY A 25 -8.63 24.49 13.90
C GLY A 25 -7.99 23.31 14.63
N THR A 26 -8.80 22.65 15.46
CA THR A 26 -8.34 21.58 16.36
C THR A 26 -8.95 20.22 16.02
N ILE A 27 -9.74 20.11 14.96
CA ILE A 27 -10.44 18.87 14.59
C ILE A 27 -9.67 18.18 13.48
N CYS A 28 -9.35 16.90 13.69
CA CYS A 28 -8.85 16.00 12.67
C CYS A 28 -10.06 15.29 12.05
N ILE A 29 -10.44 15.65 10.83
CA ILE A 29 -11.66 15.15 10.20
C ILE A 29 -11.41 13.74 9.66
N ASP A 30 -12.31 12.84 10.01
CA ASP A 30 -12.49 11.58 9.30
C ASP A 30 -13.42 11.81 8.11
N SER A 31 -12.96 11.55 6.90
CA SER A 31 -13.75 11.77 5.68
C SER A 31 -14.96 10.84 5.57
N THR A 32 -14.99 9.73 6.34
CA THR A 32 -16.19 8.88 6.46
C THR A 32 -17.26 9.49 7.40
N GLY A 33 -16.88 10.52 8.16
CA GLY A 33 -17.75 11.25 9.09
C GLY A 33 -17.97 10.58 10.44
N LYS A 34 -17.27 9.48 10.76
CA LYS A 34 -17.54 8.68 11.96
C LYS A 34 -16.56 8.95 13.10
N TYR A 35 -15.27 8.98 12.82
CA TYR A 35 -14.23 8.88 13.83
C TYR A 35 -13.32 10.11 13.88
N SER A 36 -13.86 11.32 13.88
CA SER A 36 -13.02 12.52 13.94
C SER A 36 -12.24 12.63 15.26
N GLY A 37 -10.98 13.06 15.15
CA GLY A 37 -10.05 13.24 16.27
C GLY A 37 -9.86 14.71 16.65
N THR A 38 -9.03 14.95 17.66
CA THR A 38 -8.62 16.30 18.09
C THR A 38 -7.12 16.46 18.02
N TYR A 39 -6.65 17.45 17.26
CA TYR A 39 -5.25 17.85 17.21
C TYR A 39 -4.79 18.45 18.55
N ASN A 40 -3.61 18.02 19.00
CA ASN A 40 -2.97 18.54 20.20
C ASN A 40 -1.50 18.83 19.89
N GLY A 41 -1.20 20.10 19.61
CA GLY A 41 0.16 20.57 19.34
C GLY A 41 0.77 20.13 18.00
N THR A 42 0.00 19.47 17.11
CA THR A 42 0.45 19.16 15.76
C THR A 42 0.33 20.38 14.84
N THR A 43 1.07 20.38 13.74
CA THR A 43 1.02 21.47 12.74
C THR A 43 0.79 20.91 11.35
N SER A 44 0.10 21.67 10.51
CA SER A 44 -0.04 21.37 9.08
C SER A 44 1.27 21.71 8.37
N VAL A 45 1.72 20.83 7.48
CA VAL A 45 2.92 20.98 6.65
C VAL A 45 2.61 20.47 5.24
N GLU A 46 3.47 20.78 4.27
CA GLU A 46 3.35 20.23 2.92
C GLU A 46 3.50 18.69 2.94
N GLY A 47 2.51 18.00 2.36
CA GLY A 47 2.45 16.54 2.28
C GLY A 47 2.98 15.98 0.96
N VAL A 48 2.62 14.74 0.64
CA VAL A 48 2.94 14.15 -0.67
C VAL A 48 2.03 14.70 -1.77
N ASP A 49 0.75 14.86 -1.45
CA ASP A 49 -0.25 15.53 -2.27
C ASP A 49 -1.15 16.34 -1.33
N GLY A 50 -1.08 17.67 -1.37
CA GLY A 50 -1.76 18.52 -0.38
C GLY A 50 -0.98 18.67 0.91
N ASN A 51 -1.65 18.49 2.05
CA ASN A 51 -1.07 18.74 3.36
C ASN A 51 -0.93 17.46 4.20
N ALA A 52 0.17 17.38 4.94
CA ALA A 52 0.38 16.35 5.96
C ALA A 52 0.26 16.94 7.37
N ARG A 53 0.38 16.06 8.38
CA ARG A 53 0.52 16.45 9.77
C ARG A 53 1.90 16.18 10.34
N SER A 54 2.52 17.25 10.88
CA SER A 54 3.78 17.20 11.59
C SER A 54 3.61 17.05 13.09
N PHE A 55 4.41 16.14 13.66
CA PHE A 55 4.49 15.81 15.07
C PHE A 55 5.88 16.12 15.61
N ASN A 56 5.94 16.84 16.73
CA ASN A 56 7.19 17.43 17.24
C ASN A 56 7.85 16.63 18.38
N GLY A 57 7.36 15.44 18.71
CA GLY A 57 7.83 14.66 19.87
C GLY A 57 7.16 15.02 21.20
N ASN A 58 6.10 15.84 21.17
CA ASN A 58 5.22 16.11 22.32
C ASN A 58 3.75 16.39 21.91
N SER A 59 3.43 16.11 20.65
CA SER A 59 2.15 16.41 20.01
C SER A 59 1.42 15.12 19.63
N CYS A 60 0.10 15.13 19.60
CA CYS A 60 -0.70 13.96 19.25
C CYS A 60 -2.06 14.32 18.64
N ILE A 61 -2.77 13.32 18.13
CA ILE A 61 -4.19 13.36 17.78
C ILE A 61 -4.90 12.38 18.69
N LYS A 62 -5.90 12.88 19.44
CA LYS A 62 -6.68 12.07 20.37
C LYS A 62 -8.04 11.74 19.78
N PHE A 63 -8.46 10.48 19.92
CA PHE A 63 -9.76 10.00 19.48
C PHE A 63 -10.62 9.63 20.69
N ASN A 64 -11.92 9.88 20.60
CA ASN A 64 -12.87 9.59 21.67
C ASN A 64 -13.59 8.24 21.49
N GLU A 65 -13.35 7.56 20.38
CA GLU A 65 -13.93 6.25 20.06
C GLU A 65 -12.87 5.27 19.54
N SER A 66 -13.20 3.98 19.58
CA SER A 66 -12.35 2.93 19.04
C SER A 66 -12.44 2.88 17.52
N VAL A 67 -11.34 3.25 16.87
CA VAL A 67 -11.25 3.30 15.40
C VAL A 67 -10.77 1.97 14.79
N ILE A 68 -9.88 1.25 15.48
CA ILE A 68 -9.26 0.03 14.94
C ILE A 68 -10.26 -1.13 15.01
N PRO A 69 -10.64 -1.75 13.87
CA PRO A 69 -11.63 -2.83 13.84
C PRO A 69 -11.09 -4.11 14.50
N LEU A 70 -12.00 -4.98 14.94
CA LEU A 70 -11.70 -6.32 15.47
C LEU A 70 -11.46 -7.32 14.32
N GLY A 71 -10.45 -8.18 14.49
CA GLY A 71 -10.12 -9.27 13.56
C GLY A 71 -9.37 -8.78 12.32
N LYS A 72 -9.87 -9.17 11.16
CA LYS A 72 -9.27 -8.82 9.86
C LYS A 72 -9.20 -7.30 9.67
N LYS A 73 -8.05 -6.79 9.21
CA LYS A 73 -7.86 -5.34 9.01
C LYS A 73 -6.71 -5.01 8.06
N SER A 74 -6.77 -3.79 7.50
CA SER A 74 -5.63 -3.14 6.85
C SER A 74 -5.45 -1.72 7.36
N ILE A 75 -4.22 -1.27 7.45
CA ILE A 75 -3.88 0.11 7.79
C ILE A 75 -2.88 0.60 6.75
N LYS A 76 -3.23 1.66 6.04
CA LYS A 76 -2.38 2.32 5.05
C LYS A 76 -2.12 3.76 5.49
N PHE A 77 -0.91 4.24 5.32
CA PHE A 77 -0.55 5.64 5.56
C PHE A 77 0.79 5.95 4.92
N LYS A 78 1.09 7.24 4.81
CA LYS A 78 2.41 7.74 4.45
C LYS A 78 3.12 8.27 5.69
N ILE A 79 4.42 8.07 5.75
CA ILE A 79 5.24 8.50 6.90
C ILE A 79 6.55 9.09 6.43
N ARG A 80 7.01 10.16 7.09
CA ARG A 80 8.35 10.73 6.90
C ARG A 80 9.03 10.91 8.25
N VAL A 81 10.20 10.31 8.42
CA VAL A 81 11.01 10.43 9.64
C VAL A 81 12.45 10.74 9.25
N SER A 82 12.99 11.87 9.69
CA SER A 82 14.34 12.30 9.29
C SER A 82 15.46 11.72 10.14
N GLN A 83 15.15 11.20 11.34
CA GLN A 83 16.17 10.76 12.29
C GLN A 83 15.70 9.54 13.07
N VAL A 84 16.62 8.57 13.22
CA VAL A 84 16.44 7.41 14.09
C VAL A 84 16.24 7.89 15.54
N PRO A 85 15.26 7.35 16.29
CA PRO A 85 15.07 7.66 17.70
C PRO A 85 16.33 7.38 18.53
N LEU A 86 16.82 8.40 19.25
CA LEU A 86 18.02 8.28 20.09
C LEU A 86 17.82 7.39 21.33
N SER A 87 16.58 7.26 21.79
CA SER A 87 16.20 6.41 22.92
C SER A 87 14.70 6.15 22.91
N GLY A 88 14.27 4.97 23.35
CA GLY A 88 12.84 4.62 23.46
C GLY A 88 12.19 4.29 22.13
N TYR A 89 10.85 4.32 22.11
CA TYR A 89 10.02 4.01 20.95
C TYR A 89 9.32 5.27 20.44
N ASN A 90 9.36 5.48 19.13
CA ASN A 90 8.76 6.63 18.46
C ASN A 90 7.37 6.20 17.92
N TYR A 91 6.33 6.34 18.75
CA TYR A 91 4.99 5.75 18.52
C TYR A 91 4.13 6.57 17.55
N ALA A 92 4.02 6.13 16.30
CA ALA A 92 3.16 6.75 15.30
C ALA A 92 1.66 6.54 15.60
N LEU A 93 1.24 5.29 15.84
CA LEU A 93 -0.15 4.94 16.17
C LEU A 93 -0.18 3.99 17.37
N PHE A 94 -1.14 4.18 18.26
CA PHE A 94 -1.22 3.43 19.50
C PHE A 94 -2.66 3.30 19.99
N SER A 95 -3.08 2.09 20.37
CA SER A 95 -4.39 1.83 21.01
C SER A 95 -4.30 0.86 22.18
N GLN A 96 -3.08 0.49 22.58
CA GLN A 96 -2.84 -0.49 23.62
C GLN A 96 -3.01 0.11 25.02
N ASN A 97 -3.57 -0.67 25.95
CA ASN A 97 -3.47 -0.32 27.37
C ASN A 97 -2.07 -0.58 27.94
N ILE A 98 -1.57 0.34 28.78
CA ILE A 98 -0.22 0.31 29.37
C ILE A 98 -0.24 -0.18 30.83
N TRP A 99 -1.40 -0.33 31.48
CA TRP A 99 -1.53 -0.74 32.90
C TRP A 99 -2.78 -1.59 33.21
N ASP A 100 -2.75 -2.39 34.28
CA ASP A 100 -3.82 -3.09 35.04
C ASP A 100 -5.01 -3.79 34.33
N LYS A 101 -5.13 -3.75 33.00
CA LYS A 101 -6.25 -4.34 32.23
C LYS A 101 -5.80 -5.23 31.07
N GLY A 102 -4.58 -5.77 31.16
CA GLY A 102 -3.95 -6.53 30.09
C GLY A 102 -3.53 -5.63 28.93
N TYR A 103 -2.37 -5.92 28.33
CA TYR A 103 -1.73 -5.09 27.31
C TYR A 103 -2.44 -5.14 25.95
N SER A 104 -3.78 -5.16 25.91
CA SER A 104 -4.56 -5.33 24.68
C SER A 104 -4.56 -4.06 23.83
N GLY A 105 -3.98 -4.16 22.64
CA GLY A 105 -4.17 -3.22 21.55
C GLY A 105 -3.04 -3.22 20.53
N LEU A 106 -3.11 -2.28 19.60
CA LEU A 106 -2.15 -2.12 18.51
C LEU A 106 -1.06 -1.12 18.91
N GLN A 107 0.17 -1.41 18.50
CA GLN A 107 1.31 -0.52 18.57
C GLN A 107 1.94 -0.40 17.18
N ILE A 108 2.15 0.82 16.73
CA ILE A 108 2.93 1.14 15.53
C ILE A 108 4.00 2.15 15.93
N TYR A 109 5.27 1.78 15.83
CA TYR A 109 6.37 2.62 16.28
C TYR A 109 7.65 2.40 15.48
N ILE A 110 8.57 3.36 15.57
CA ILE A 110 9.93 3.23 15.07
C ILE A 110 10.88 2.92 16.23
N ASN A 111 11.72 1.90 16.08
CA ASN A 111 12.71 1.50 17.09
C ASN A 111 14.04 2.27 16.95
N SER A 112 15.03 1.98 17.80
CA SER A 112 16.36 2.61 17.76
C SER A 112 17.24 2.19 16.58
N GLU A 113 16.78 1.29 15.70
CA GLU A 113 17.41 0.95 14.42
C GLU A 113 16.73 1.66 13.25
N GLY A 114 15.66 2.44 13.52
CA GLY A 114 14.89 3.14 12.50
C GLY A 114 13.86 2.28 11.76
N LYS A 115 13.69 1.01 12.18
CA LYS A 115 12.70 0.09 11.61
C LYS A 115 11.30 0.39 12.12
N LEU A 116 10.31 0.30 11.24
CA LEU A 116 8.90 0.46 11.57
C LEU A 116 8.33 -0.87 12.05
N PHE A 117 7.69 -0.89 13.21
CA PHE A 117 7.10 -2.08 13.80
C PHE A 117 5.58 -1.97 13.85
N PHE A 118 4.90 -3.11 13.65
CA PHE A 118 3.49 -3.31 13.95
C PHE A 118 3.35 -4.47 14.93
N LEU A 119 2.69 -4.23 16.05
CA LEU A 119 2.46 -5.26 17.06
C LEU A 119 1.03 -5.21 17.55
N ARG A 120 0.46 -6.40 17.74
CA ARG A 120 -0.81 -6.57 18.44
C ARG A 120 -0.59 -7.50 19.62
N ARG A 121 -0.92 -7.06 20.83
CA ARG A 121 -0.84 -7.85 22.06
C ARG A 121 -2.23 -8.19 22.58
N SER A 122 -2.47 -9.36 23.16
CA SER A 122 -3.73 -9.65 23.88
C SER A 122 -3.70 -9.22 25.34
N SER A 123 -4.87 -9.09 25.96
CA SER A 123 -5.09 -8.90 27.39
C SER A 123 -4.67 -10.15 28.18
N ALA A 124 -4.99 -11.33 27.66
CA ALA A 124 -4.56 -12.61 28.20
C ALA A 124 -3.07 -12.82 27.89
N SER A 125 -2.26 -13.15 28.90
CA SER A 125 -0.86 -13.60 28.83
C SER A 125 0.23 -12.61 28.37
N GLN A 126 -0.10 -11.34 28.08
CA GLN A 126 0.85 -10.34 27.52
C GLN A 126 1.53 -10.78 26.20
N LEU A 127 1.03 -11.83 25.56
CA LEU A 127 1.61 -12.36 24.32
C LEU A 127 1.28 -11.46 23.13
N TYR A 128 2.21 -11.42 22.19
CA TYR A 128 1.97 -10.85 20.87
C TYR A 128 1.12 -11.83 20.06
N LEU A 129 -0.03 -11.37 19.56
CA LEU A 129 -0.72 -12.01 18.45
C LEU A 129 0.24 -12.04 17.26
N PHE A 130 0.81 -10.89 16.94
CA PHE A 130 1.89 -10.75 15.97
C PHE A 130 2.83 -9.62 16.33
N SER A 131 4.05 -9.70 15.81
CA SER A 131 5.05 -8.64 15.77
C SER A 131 5.73 -8.75 14.42
N ILE A 132 5.66 -7.68 13.64
CA ILE A 132 6.28 -7.59 12.31
C ILE A 132 6.99 -6.25 12.21
N SER A 133 8.09 -6.20 11.48
CA SER A 133 8.87 -4.97 11.28
C SER A 133 9.37 -4.86 9.85
N SER A 134 9.64 -3.62 9.42
CA SER A 134 10.31 -3.39 8.15
C SER A 134 11.69 -4.05 8.11
N THR A 135 12.11 -4.50 6.93
CA THR A 135 13.43 -5.14 6.76
C THR A 135 14.59 -4.13 6.86
N PHE A 136 14.32 -2.86 6.58
CA PHE A 136 15.25 -1.73 6.62
C PHE A 136 14.74 -0.54 7.45
N SER A 137 15.61 0.44 7.71
CA SER A 137 15.28 1.69 8.39
C SER A 137 14.52 2.63 7.46
N ILE A 138 13.39 3.18 7.93
CA ILE A 138 12.59 4.20 7.23
C ILE A 138 12.97 5.64 7.65
N CYS A 139 14.08 5.80 8.36
CA CYS A 139 14.52 7.08 8.92
C CYS A 139 15.51 7.79 8.01
N ASP A 140 15.17 7.96 6.74
CA ASP A 140 16.02 8.56 5.71
C ASP A 140 15.60 9.99 5.32
N GLY A 141 14.52 10.50 5.91
CA GLY A 141 13.96 11.81 5.62
C GLY A 141 13.07 11.87 4.37
N ASN A 142 12.79 10.74 3.73
CA ASN A 142 11.86 10.64 2.60
C ASN A 142 10.47 10.20 3.07
N TRP A 143 9.48 10.42 2.22
CA TRP A 143 8.14 9.87 2.39
C TRP A 143 8.13 8.39 2.00
N HIS A 144 7.59 7.54 2.88
CA HIS A 144 7.37 6.13 2.62
C HIS A 144 5.88 5.79 2.58
N ASP A 145 5.49 4.96 1.62
CA ASP A 145 4.14 4.39 1.53
C ASP A 145 4.07 3.10 2.37
N ILE A 146 3.21 3.06 3.37
CA ILE A 146 3.10 1.92 4.29
C ILE A 146 1.74 1.24 4.10
N LEU A 147 1.77 -0.09 3.96
CA LEU A 147 0.57 -0.91 4.09
C LEU A 147 0.85 -2.06 5.04
N PHE A 148 0.01 -2.18 6.06
CA PHE A 148 -0.09 -3.34 6.92
C PHE A 148 -1.40 -4.07 6.63
N THR A 149 -1.36 -5.39 6.52
CA THR A 149 -2.57 -6.22 6.44
C THR A 149 -2.51 -7.39 7.41
N TRP A 150 -3.67 -7.75 7.96
CA TRP A 150 -3.86 -9.01 8.65
C TRP A 150 -5.19 -9.64 8.25
N ASN A 151 -5.16 -10.88 7.78
CA ASN A 151 -6.36 -11.59 7.32
C ASN A 151 -7.26 -12.11 8.45
N GLY A 152 -6.89 -11.87 9.72
CA GLY A 152 -7.66 -12.30 10.90
C GLY A 152 -7.49 -13.78 11.26
N THR A 153 -6.58 -14.50 10.63
CA THR A 153 -6.33 -15.94 10.86
C THR A 153 -4.94 -16.20 11.44
N THR A 154 -4.71 -17.45 11.88
CA THR A 154 -3.41 -18.00 12.28
C THR A 154 -2.78 -18.87 11.19
N ASN A 155 -3.25 -18.78 9.95
CA ASN A 155 -2.66 -19.49 8.82
C ASN A 155 -1.31 -18.86 8.45
N SER A 156 -0.47 -19.59 7.72
CA SER A 156 0.83 -19.10 7.25
C SER A 156 0.69 -17.72 6.59
N ASN A 157 1.58 -16.80 6.94
CA ASN A 157 1.74 -15.48 6.31
C ASN A 157 0.45 -14.65 6.39
N SER A 158 -0.31 -14.81 7.49
CA SER A 158 -1.56 -14.10 7.70
C SER A 158 -1.38 -12.60 7.88
N VAL A 159 -0.19 -12.16 8.33
CA VAL A 159 0.17 -10.77 8.58
C VAL A 159 1.25 -10.35 7.58
N LYS A 160 1.05 -9.22 6.90
CA LYS A 160 1.98 -8.72 5.88
C LYS A 160 2.25 -7.23 6.06
N LEU A 161 3.49 -6.84 5.77
CA LEU A 161 3.95 -5.46 5.74
C LEU A 161 4.52 -5.16 4.36
N TYR A 162 4.18 -3.99 3.85
CA TYR A 162 4.63 -3.45 2.57
C TYR A 162 5.17 -2.04 2.83
N ILE A 163 6.35 -1.75 2.29
CA ILE A 163 7.03 -0.46 2.40
C ILE A 163 7.40 -0.01 0.99
N ASP A 164 6.93 1.17 0.58
CA ASP A 164 7.06 1.83 -0.74
C ASP A 164 6.44 1.07 -1.91
N ASN A 165 6.59 -0.24 -1.97
CA ASN A 165 5.95 -1.10 -2.95
C ASN A 165 4.72 -1.80 -2.34
N LEU A 166 3.53 -1.36 -2.72
CA LEU A 166 2.27 -1.90 -2.18
C LEU A 166 1.87 -3.27 -2.76
N VAL A 167 2.64 -3.82 -3.71
CA VAL A 167 2.40 -5.13 -4.35
C VAL A 167 3.37 -6.18 -3.84
N LEU A 168 4.64 -5.81 -3.65
CA LEU A 168 5.68 -6.69 -3.15
C LEU A 168 5.77 -6.60 -1.63
N VAL A 169 5.58 -7.73 -0.96
CA VAL A 169 5.68 -7.84 0.50
C VAL A 169 7.12 -7.54 0.94
N ASP A 170 7.28 -6.64 1.90
CA ASP A 170 8.57 -6.38 2.57
C ASP A 170 8.83 -7.47 3.62
N GLU A 171 7.83 -7.81 4.42
CA GLU A 171 7.92 -8.84 5.45
C GLU A 171 6.55 -9.54 5.64
N GLU A 172 6.57 -10.82 6.03
CA GLU A 172 5.36 -11.55 6.40
C GLU A 172 5.58 -12.50 7.58
N VAL A 173 4.59 -12.55 8.47
CA VAL A 173 4.62 -13.42 9.65
C VAL A 173 3.28 -14.12 9.84
N THR A 174 3.29 -15.17 10.64
CA THR A 174 2.08 -15.88 11.04
C THR A 174 1.61 -15.36 12.39
N SER A 175 0.34 -14.98 12.50
CA SER A 175 -0.25 -14.64 13.80
C SER A 175 -0.27 -15.87 14.70
N ASN A 176 0.21 -15.72 15.94
CA ASN A 176 0.23 -16.77 16.96
C ASN A 176 -1.19 -17.15 17.43
N ASN A 177 -2.12 -16.19 17.43
CA ASN A 177 -3.47 -16.35 17.96
C ASN A 177 -4.50 -15.54 17.15
N LEU A 178 -5.78 -15.89 17.31
CA LEU A 178 -6.90 -15.08 16.83
C LEU A 178 -7.10 -13.86 17.75
N GLU A 179 -7.65 -12.77 17.19
CA GLU A 179 -8.05 -11.60 17.96
C GLU A 179 -9.52 -11.75 18.35
N THR A 180 -9.75 -11.98 19.64
CA THR A 180 -11.07 -12.23 20.22
C THR A 180 -11.63 -11.04 20.98
N GLU A 181 -10.87 -9.95 21.08
CA GLU A 181 -11.20 -8.75 21.85
C GLU A 181 -10.68 -7.50 21.15
N SER A 182 -11.38 -6.38 21.33
CA SER A 182 -10.95 -5.08 20.81
C SER A 182 -9.77 -4.51 21.61
N ALA A 183 -9.15 -3.46 21.07
CA ALA A 183 -8.22 -2.64 21.82
C ALA A 183 -8.96 -1.95 22.99
N ASN A 184 -8.27 -1.80 24.12
CA ASN A 184 -8.88 -1.27 25.34
C ASN A 184 -8.82 0.26 25.47
N LEU A 185 -8.01 0.92 24.63
CA LEU A 185 -7.94 2.38 24.55
C LEU A 185 -8.28 2.85 23.14
N ASN A 186 -8.83 4.06 23.05
CA ASN A 186 -9.05 4.72 21.77
C ASN A 186 -7.72 4.97 21.06
N LEU A 187 -7.77 5.09 19.74
CA LEU A 187 -6.61 5.42 18.94
C LEU A 187 -5.96 6.72 19.45
N LEU A 188 -4.65 6.71 19.55
CA LEU A 188 -3.79 7.86 19.73
C LEU A 188 -2.81 7.85 18.57
N VAL A 189 -2.81 8.94 17.79
CA VAL A 189 -1.80 9.14 16.75
C VAL A 189 -0.77 10.11 17.33
N GLY A 190 0.50 9.79 17.19
CA GLY A 190 1.59 10.67 17.61
C GLY A 190 2.13 10.41 19.02
N GLY A 191 1.80 9.29 19.66
CA GLY A 191 2.41 8.91 20.94
C GLY A 191 1.72 7.73 21.60
N ASN A 192 2.01 7.51 22.88
CA ASN A 192 1.32 6.52 23.71
C ASN A 192 0.65 7.16 24.93
N TYR A 193 -0.12 6.36 25.68
CA TYR A 193 -0.79 6.83 26.89
C TYR A 193 0.13 6.89 28.13
N SER A 194 1.43 6.58 28.02
CA SER A 194 2.38 6.73 29.12
C SER A 194 2.87 8.16 29.30
N GLY A 195 2.70 8.99 28.28
CA GLY A 195 3.02 10.41 28.32
C GLY A 195 4.52 10.72 28.21
N ASN A 196 5.36 9.71 27.91
CA ASN A 196 6.82 9.88 27.83
C ASN A 196 7.42 9.43 26.49
N GLN A 197 6.59 8.92 25.57
CA GLN A 197 7.04 8.38 24.28
C GLN A 197 6.10 8.87 23.18
N TYR A 198 6.61 9.79 22.37
CA TYR A 198 5.84 10.51 21.36
C TYR A 198 6.43 10.33 19.97
N PHE A 199 5.57 10.51 18.97
CA PHE A 199 6.00 10.55 17.60
C PHE A 199 6.74 11.85 17.29
N LYS A 200 7.89 11.74 16.62
CA LYS A 200 8.54 12.86 15.95
C LYS A 200 8.78 12.50 14.49
N GLY A 201 8.09 13.22 13.61
CA GLY A 201 8.01 12.94 12.18
C GLY A 201 6.70 13.47 11.63
N GLU A 202 6.35 13.02 10.43
CA GLU A 202 5.14 13.46 9.74
C GLU A 202 4.34 12.25 9.25
N LEU A 203 3.02 12.39 9.24
CA LEU A 203 2.08 11.40 8.74
C LEU A 203 1.14 12.04 7.74
N ASP A 204 0.77 11.26 6.74
CA ASP A 204 -0.18 11.65 5.70
C ASP A 204 -1.08 10.47 5.31
N GLU A 205 -2.27 10.76 4.80
CA GLU A 205 -3.26 9.80 4.27
C GLU A 205 -3.50 8.52 5.11
N ILE A 206 -3.86 8.65 6.38
CA ILE A 206 -4.17 7.46 7.21
C ILE A 206 -5.51 6.86 6.79
N GLU A 207 -5.50 5.61 6.35
CA GLU A 207 -6.66 4.81 5.97
C GLU A 207 -6.72 3.52 6.79
N ILE A 208 -7.90 3.21 7.34
CA ILE A 208 -8.14 2.00 8.13
C ILE A 208 -9.29 1.23 7.50
N TYR A 209 -9.10 -0.07 7.27
CA TYR A 209 -10.09 -0.96 6.68
C TYR A 209 -10.38 -2.16 7.59
N ASN A 210 -11.62 -2.67 7.52
CA ASN A 210 -12.03 -3.94 8.14
C ASN A 210 -11.87 -5.15 7.20
N GLU A 211 -11.00 -5.02 6.21
CA GLU A 211 -10.74 -6.00 5.15
C GLU A 211 -9.25 -6.01 4.81
N VAL A 212 -8.77 -7.11 4.23
CA VAL A 212 -7.45 -7.15 3.60
C VAL A 212 -7.54 -6.45 2.24
N ILE A 213 -6.88 -5.29 2.14
CA ILE A 213 -6.75 -4.60 0.87
C ILE A 213 -5.50 -5.11 0.15
N GLU A 214 -5.62 -5.21 -1.17
CA GLU A 214 -4.52 -5.60 -2.05
C GLU A 214 -4.35 -4.52 -3.11
N PHE A 215 -3.11 -4.26 -3.49
CA PHE A 215 -2.79 -3.40 -4.62
C PHE A 215 -2.31 -4.21 -5.81
N THR A 216 -2.44 -3.61 -6.99
CA THR A 216 -1.77 -4.01 -8.22
C THR A 216 -1.02 -2.81 -8.78
N ASN A 217 -0.06 -3.05 -9.68
CA ASN A 217 0.57 -1.97 -10.44
C ASN A 217 -0.51 -1.26 -11.26
N ASN A 218 -0.46 0.06 -11.28
CA ASN A 218 -1.26 0.82 -12.22
C ASN A 218 -0.82 0.48 -13.65
N LYS A 219 -1.77 0.35 -14.56
CA LYS A 219 -1.53 -0.02 -15.95
C LYS A 219 -1.78 1.17 -16.86
N TYR A 220 -0.89 1.39 -17.83
CA TYR A 220 -0.91 2.55 -18.71
C TYR A 220 -1.01 2.15 -20.17
N LEU A 221 -1.86 2.87 -20.90
CA LEU A 221 -1.94 2.88 -22.35
C LEU A 221 -1.75 4.33 -22.81
N ILE A 222 -1.21 4.52 -24.02
CA ILE A 222 -1.18 5.84 -24.65
C ILE A 222 -2.49 6.02 -25.43
N GLN A 223 -3.10 7.20 -25.35
CA GLN A 223 -4.24 7.56 -26.20
C GLN A 223 -3.84 8.68 -27.15
N GLN A 224 -4.02 8.49 -28.46
CA GLN A 224 -3.77 9.49 -29.49
C GLN A 224 -4.85 9.40 -30.57
N ASN A 225 -5.49 10.52 -30.93
CA ASN A 225 -6.54 10.56 -31.97
C ASN A 225 -7.67 9.51 -31.79
N ASN A 226 -8.08 9.25 -30.54
CA ASN A 226 -9.03 8.21 -30.12
C ASN A 226 -8.55 6.76 -30.22
N ASP A 227 -7.37 6.51 -30.77
CA ASP A 227 -6.73 5.18 -30.75
C ASP A 227 -5.95 4.99 -29.45
N TYR A 228 -5.96 3.76 -28.94
CA TYR A 228 -5.16 3.33 -27.81
C TYR A 228 -3.94 2.56 -28.28
N TYR A 229 -2.82 2.76 -27.60
CA TYR A 229 -1.55 2.14 -27.91
C TYR A 229 -0.95 1.48 -26.68
N SER A 230 -0.40 0.28 -26.87
CA SER A 230 0.42 -0.40 -25.87
C SER A 230 1.86 0.05 -25.95
N THR A 231 2.54 0.09 -24.80
CA THR A 231 4.00 0.30 -24.69
C THR A 231 4.69 -0.78 -23.87
N LYS A 232 3.97 -1.83 -23.48
CA LYS A 232 4.43 -2.82 -22.48
C LYS A 232 5.73 -3.53 -22.88
N SER A 233 6.02 -3.62 -24.19
CA SER A 233 7.31 -4.09 -24.74
C SER A 233 7.57 -3.66 -26.19
N ASN A 234 6.65 -2.90 -26.79
CA ASN A 234 6.76 -2.31 -28.11
C ASN A 234 5.61 -1.29 -28.27
N PHE A 235 5.67 -0.44 -29.28
CA PHE A 235 4.58 0.49 -29.59
C PHE A 235 3.58 -0.15 -30.56
N PHE A 236 2.43 -0.58 -30.05
CA PHE A 236 1.37 -1.20 -30.86
C PHE A 236 0.09 -0.39 -30.85
N ASN A 237 -0.50 -0.16 -32.02
CA ASN A 237 -1.87 0.35 -32.11
C ASN A 237 -2.87 -0.77 -31.78
N ILE A 238 -3.62 -0.58 -30.70
CA ILE A 238 -4.71 -1.46 -30.27
C ILE A 238 -6.01 -1.07 -30.99
N GLY A 239 -6.18 0.22 -31.27
CA GLY A 239 -7.33 0.80 -31.96
C GLY A 239 -8.28 1.55 -31.03
N GLN A 240 -9.53 1.74 -31.48
CA GLN A 240 -10.56 2.47 -30.73
C GLN A 240 -11.38 1.51 -29.89
N THR A 241 -11.58 1.87 -28.62
CA THR A 241 -12.48 1.11 -27.74
C THR A 241 -13.94 1.35 -28.10
N LYS A 242 -14.77 0.32 -27.95
CA LYS A 242 -16.22 0.36 -28.14
C LYS A 242 -16.96 0.76 -26.86
N ASP A 243 -16.41 0.39 -25.71
CA ASP A 243 -17.00 0.62 -24.38
C ASP A 243 -15.92 0.60 -23.28
N SER A 244 -16.34 0.83 -22.03
CA SER A 244 -15.45 0.84 -20.86
C SER A 244 -14.92 -0.55 -20.49
N THR A 245 -15.71 -1.61 -20.75
CA THR A 245 -15.34 -2.99 -20.41
C THR A 245 -14.20 -3.47 -21.29
N GLN A 246 -14.26 -3.18 -22.59
CA GLN A 246 -13.18 -3.47 -23.53
C GLN A 246 -11.90 -2.71 -23.13
N LEU A 247 -12.04 -1.44 -22.76
CA LEU A 247 -10.90 -0.62 -22.34
C LEU A 247 -10.23 -1.17 -21.06
N GLU A 248 -11.01 -1.60 -20.07
CA GLU A 248 -10.48 -2.23 -18.86
C GLU A 248 -9.71 -3.53 -19.17
N ASN A 249 -10.26 -4.37 -20.05
CA ASN A 249 -9.57 -5.57 -20.52
C ASN A 249 -8.26 -5.23 -21.25
N TRP A 250 -8.22 -4.12 -22.01
CA TRP A 250 -7.00 -3.66 -22.67
C TRP A 250 -5.94 -3.16 -21.68
N TYR A 251 -6.32 -2.42 -20.64
CA TYR A 251 -5.37 -2.04 -19.58
C TYR A 251 -4.75 -3.27 -18.92
N ASN A 252 -5.56 -4.26 -18.59
CA ASN A 252 -5.08 -5.49 -17.95
C ASN A 252 -4.13 -6.29 -18.84
N LYS A 253 -4.46 -6.41 -20.13
CA LYS A 253 -3.70 -7.24 -21.07
C LYS A 253 -2.49 -6.50 -21.66
N TYR A 254 -2.72 -5.30 -22.18
CA TYR A 254 -1.78 -4.54 -23.00
C TYR A 254 -1.14 -3.35 -22.26
N GLY A 255 -1.60 -3.01 -21.05
CA GLY A 255 -1.06 -1.87 -20.32
C GLY A 255 0.36 -2.12 -19.80
N ALA A 256 1.20 -1.08 -19.89
CA ALA A 256 2.51 -1.04 -19.26
C ALA A 256 2.39 -0.69 -17.77
N ASP A 257 3.28 -1.24 -16.95
CA ASP A 257 3.29 -1.01 -15.49
C ASP A 257 4.20 0.17 -15.09
N ASP A 258 5.02 0.63 -16.04
CA ASP A 258 5.95 1.74 -15.87
C ASP A 258 5.90 2.64 -17.12
N VAL A 259 5.62 3.93 -16.91
CA VAL A 259 5.54 4.92 -17.98
C VAL A 259 6.93 5.25 -18.54
N ASN A 260 8.00 5.02 -17.77
CA ASN A 260 9.37 5.27 -18.22
C ASN A 260 9.77 4.39 -19.42
N ILE A 261 9.02 3.31 -19.70
CA ILE A 261 9.27 2.46 -20.86
C ILE A 261 9.18 3.24 -22.19
N ILE A 262 8.46 4.36 -22.22
CA ILE A 262 8.32 5.24 -23.40
C ILE A 262 9.65 5.91 -23.78
N THR A 263 10.56 6.09 -22.82
CA THR A 263 11.85 6.75 -23.03
C THR A 263 13.03 5.79 -23.07
N GLN A 264 12.79 4.48 -22.96
CA GLN A 264 13.83 3.45 -22.95
C GLN A 264 13.96 2.77 -24.32
N ASN A 265 15.20 2.50 -24.72
CA ASN A 265 15.46 1.56 -25.81
C ASN A 265 15.18 0.14 -25.29
N LEU A 266 14.38 -0.62 -26.04
CA LEU A 266 14.02 -1.99 -25.70
C LEU A 266 14.81 -2.95 -26.58
N ASN A 267 15.68 -3.74 -25.96
CA ASN A 267 16.48 -4.76 -26.66
C ASN A 267 15.68 -6.02 -27.05
N ASN A 268 14.39 -6.02 -26.73
CA ASN A 268 13.47 -7.12 -27.02
C ASN A 268 12.06 -6.57 -27.24
N LYS A 269 11.30 -7.31 -28.04
CA LYS A 269 9.87 -7.06 -28.25
C LYS A 269 9.08 -8.27 -27.78
N GLU A 270 7.99 -8.01 -27.08
CA GLU A 270 7.06 -9.02 -26.57
C GLU A 270 5.67 -8.80 -27.16
N PHE A 271 5.09 -9.89 -27.67
CA PHE A 271 3.82 -9.90 -28.40
C PHE A 271 2.83 -10.77 -27.65
N PRO A 272 1.77 -10.19 -27.05
CA PRO A 272 0.74 -10.96 -26.38
C PRO A 272 -0.02 -11.85 -27.38
N MET A 273 -0.55 -12.95 -26.88
CA MET A 273 -1.29 -13.93 -27.67
C MET A 273 -2.71 -14.12 -27.14
N SER A 274 -3.60 -14.60 -28.02
CA SER A 274 -4.94 -15.08 -27.69
C SER A 274 -5.19 -16.42 -28.36
N LYS A 275 -6.10 -17.22 -27.78
CA LYS A 275 -6.67 -18.36 -28.49
C LYS A 275 -7.66 -17.88 -29.54
N ASP A 276 -7.58 -18.46 -30.73
CA ASP A 276 -8.63 -18.32 -31.73
C ASP A 276 -9.84 -19.22 -31.41
N GLU A 277 -10.84 -19.19 -32.30
CA GLU A 277 -12.07 -19.99 -32.18
C GLU A 277 -11.85 -21.50 -32.09
N ASN A 278 -10.68 -22.00 -32.52
CA ASN A 278 -10.30 -23.40 -32.47
C ASN A 278 -9.38 -23.72 -31.26
N GLY A 279 -9.14 -22.75 -30.38
CA GLY A 279 -8.27 -22.91 -29.22
C GLY A 279 -6.78 -22.81 -29.53
N ILE A 280 -6.40 -22.37 -30.74
CA ILE A 280 -5.00 -22.24 -31.15
C ILE A 280 -4.49 -20.85 -30.78
N TRP A 281 -3.35 -20.79 -30.11
CA TRP A 281 -2.69 -19.53 -29.76
C TRP A 281 -2.16 -18.80 -31.01
N LYS A 282 -2.49 -17.52 -31.13
CA LYS A 282 -2.00 -16.60 -32.16
C LYS A 282 -1.58 -15.29 -31.52
N THR A 283 -0.58 -14.61 -32.07
CA THR A 283 -0.22 -13.26 -31.62
C THR A 283 -1.37 -12.30 -31.91
N ASP A 284 -1.62 -11.38 -30.97
CA ASP A 284 -2.66 -10.36 -31.11
C ASP A 284 -2.28 -9.30 -32.15
N PHE A 285 -0.98 -9.12 -32.36
CA PHE A 285 -0.41 -8.18 -33.32
C PHE A 285 0.45 -8.91 -34.34
N GLN A 286 0.61 -8.29 -35.52
CA GLN A 286 1.47 -8.80 -36.57
C GLN A 286 2.94 -8.71 -36.14
N LEU A 287 3.68 -9.81 -36.30
CA LEU A 287 5.12 -9.87 -36.11
C LEU A 287 5.84 -9.44 -37.40
N ASP A 288 6.83 -8.54 -37.28
CA ASP A 288 7.78 -8.31 -38.37
C ASP A 288 8.99 -9.24 -38.20
N MET A 289 8.99 -10.33 -38.98
CA MET A 289 10.05 -11.34 -38.92
C MET A 289 11.42 -10.82 -39.37
N ASN A 290 11.49 -9.66 -40.03
CA ASN A 290 12.78 -9.07 -40.44
C ASN A 290 13.52 -8.43 -39.25
N GLU A 291 12.83 -8.14 -38.15
CA GLU A 291 13.42 -7.53 -36.95
C GLU A 291 13.95 -8.57 -35.95
N VAL A 292 13.64 -9.85 -36.17
CA VAL A 292 14.03 -10.94 -35.28
C VAL A 292 15.50 -11.27 -35.55
N ILE A 293 16.37 -10.98 -34.57
CA ILE A 293 17.82 -11.21 -34.70
C ILE A 293 18.31 -12.48 -34.00
N ASP A 294 17.46 -13.11 -33.18
CA ASP A 294 17.82 -14.25 -32.34
C ASP A 294 16.62 -15.20 -32.12
N SER A 295 16.70 -16.11 -31.15
CA SER A 295 15.64 -17.04 -30.81
C SER A 295 14.33 -16.36 -30.40
N ILE A 296 13.23 -16.95 -30.86
CA ILE A 296 11.89 -16.62 -30.44
C ILE A 296 11.55 -17.50 -29.22
N GLU A 297 11.18 -16.86 -28.13
CA GLU A 297 10.80 -17.51 -26.88
C GLU A 297 9.30 -17.41 -26.65
N LEU A 298 8.68 -18.52 -26.21
CA LEU A 298 7.33 -18.49 -25.67
C LEU A 298 7.41 -18.18 -24.18
N ILE A 299 6.75 -17.11 -23.75
CA ILE A 299 6.58 -16.76 -22.35
C ILE A 299 5.20 -17.23 -21.91
N ASP A 300 5.17 -18.12 -20.93
CA ASP A 300 3.95 -18.70 -20.35
C ASP A 300 3.79 -18.20 -18.92
N THR A 301 3.04 -17.10 -18.75
CA THR A 301 2.80 -16.49 -17.44
C THR A 301 1.70 -17.22 -16.66
N ASP A 302 0.62 -17.63 -17.34
CA ASP A 302 -0.44 -18.48 -16.82
C ASP A 302 -1.26 -19.12 -17.95
N GLU A 303 -2.24 -19.98 -17.62
CA GLU A 303 -3.07 -20.72 -18.60
C GLU A 303 -3.79 -19.85 -19.65
N ASN A 304 -3.96 -18.55 -19.37
CA ASN A 304 -4.67 -17.58 -20.19
C ASN A 304 -3.79 -16.42 -20.69
N ASN A 305 -2.55 -16.32 -20.23
CA ASN A 305 -1.62 -15.24 -20.60
C ASN A 305 -0.33 -15.83 -21.15
N LYS A 306 -0.24 -15.86 -22.49
CA LYS A 306 0.96 -16.21 -23.24
C LYS A 306 1.42 -15.06 -24.10
N SER A 307 2.73 -14.97 -24.31
CA SER A 307 3.33 -14.03 -25.23
C SER A 307 4.51 -14.67 -25.95
N ILE A 308 4.86 -14.10 -27.09
CA ILE A 308 6.09 -14.41 -27.80
C ILE A 308 7.07 -13.26 -27.60
N LYS A 309 8.30 -13.58 -27.19
CA LYS A 309 9.38 -12.61 -27.01
C LYS A 309 10.50 -12.89 -28.00
N TYR A 310 11.05 -11.86 -28.61
CA TYR A 310 12.28 -11.96 -29.40
C TYR A 310 13.23 -10.79 -29.12
N ASN A 311 14.52 -11.05 -29.22
CA ASN A 311 15.54 -9.98 -29.19
C ASN A 311 15.51 -9.24 -30.53
N CYS A 312 15.64 -7.92 -30.49
CA CYS A 312 15.74 -7.04 -31.65
C CYS A 312 16.97 -6.14 -31.52
N ASN A 313 17.52 -5.68 -32.65
CA ASN A 313 18.54 -4.63 -32.63
C ASN A 313 17.87 -3.28 -32.33
N ASP A 314 18.63 -2.39 -31.67
CA ASP A 314 18.26 -0.99 -31.47
C ASP A 314 17.86 -0.28 -32.77
#